data_AF-A0A9E5XZM9-F1
#
_entry.id   AF-A0A9E5XZM9-F1
#
_cell.length_a   1.000
_cell.length_b   1.000
_cell.length_c   1.000
_cell.angle_alpha   90.00
_cell.angle_beta   90.00
_cell.angle_gamma   90.00
#
_symmetry.space_group_name_H-M   'P 1'
#
loop_
_entity.id
_entity.type
_entity.pdbx_description
1 polymer ?
#
loop_
_entity_poly.entity_id
_entity_poly.type
_entity_poly.pdbx_seq_one_letter_code
_entity_poly.pdbx_strand_id
1 'polypeptide(L)'
;MKLFGWVFAACSLMLVSYSGNALAENFSGIWWDSDKPGTGVFLTLSDDNTTACGTWYLYDENGKPIWFSFWGVMRDNRLQASLYKFYGPPMGQPWDSAMVHSENVGVVDITFISPDSVVMRYDLDQTSGKLNLVRFSLLSCPGSLLWDPEKSGQGMARFHYPGPDGDMSGLIWYVYDQDGNCTWYTATGHVGTHIFDLWQFTGPSLLDEWDASLVKGSRVGSAQITVQGFDLATQTPTDMKVYFNVDGVGVMEMNLHPFKCPVAVPAL
;
A
#
# COMPACT_ATOMS: atom_id res chain seq x y z
N MET A 1 37.68 19.81 5.99
CA MET A 1 37.69 20.60 4.75
C MET A 1 37.21 19.69 3.63
N LYS A 2 36.27 20.19 2.82
CA LYS A 2 35.35 19.48 1.92
C LYS A 2 36.05 18.55 0.91
N LEU A 3 35.35 17.50 0.49
CA LEU A 3 35.02 17.29 -0.93
C LEU A 3 33.79 16.36 -1.06
N PHE A 4 32.69 17.00 -1.48
CA PHE A 4 31.45 16.40 -1.96
C PHE A 4 31.70 15.76 -3.32
N GLY A 5 31.38 14.48 -3.49
CA GLY A 5 31.37 13.79 -4.77
C GLY A 5 29.93 13.48 -5.17
N TRP A 6 29.39 14.27 -6.09
CA TRP A 6 28.07 14.06 -6.68
C TRP A 6 28.16 12.91 -7.69
N VAL A 7 27.30 11.89 -7.56
CA VAL A 7 27.00 10.95 -8.65
C VAL A 7 25.60 11.26 -9.14
N PHE A 8 25.52 12.09 -10.19
CA PHE A 8 24.36 12.13 -11.06
C PHE A 8 24.38 10.86 -11.91
N ALA A 9 23.48 9.92 -11.64
CA ALA A 9 23.16 8.86 -12.59
C ALA A 9 22.15 9.44 -13.62
N ALA A 10 22.67 9.79 -14.79
CA ALA A 10 21.86 10.17 -15.94
C ALA A 10 21.03 8.96 -16.40
N CYS A 11 19.71 9.06 -16.31
CA CYS A 11 18.79 8.13 -16.95
C CYS A 11 18.72 8.48 -18.45
N SER A 12 19.55 7.82 -19.25
CA SER A 12 19.53 7.97 -20.71
C SER A 12 18.24 7.37 -21.29
N LEU A 13 17.45 8.18 -22.00
CA LEU A 13 16.36 7.70 -22.86
C LEU A 13 16.92 6.78 -23.96
N MET A 14 16.59 5.49 -23.90
CA MET A 14 16.66 4.59 -25.05
C MET A 14 15.24 4.28 -25.51
N LEU A 15 14.88 4.78 -26.70
CA LEU A 15 13.71 4.31 -27.44
C LEU A 15 14.04 2.93 -28.02
N VAL A 16 13.55 1.88 -27.38
CA VAL A 16 13.57 0.52 -27.93
C VAL A 16 12.20 0.25 -28.55
N SER A 17 12.16 0.09 -29.87
CA SER A 17 10.99 -0.41 -30.58
C SER A 17 10.84 -1.90 -30.24
N TYR A 18 9.84 -2.26 -29.43
CA TYR A 18 9.55 -3.65 -29.11
C TYR A 18 8.42 -4.18 -30.00
N SER A 19 8.75 -5.11 -30.89
CA SER A 19 7.77 -5.90 -31.63
C SER A 19 7.79 -7.34 -31.11
N GLY A 20 6.72 -7.73 -30.42
CA GLY A 20 6.30 -9.13 -30.26
C GLY A 20 6.78 -9.87 -29.00
N ASN A 21 6.15 -9.58 -27.86
CA ASN A 21 5.58 -10.56 -26.91
C ASN A 21 4.86 -9.73 -25.83
N ALA A 22 3.63 -10.08 -25.48
CA ALA A 22 2.97 -9.49 -24.31
C ALA A 22 3.82 -9.85 -23.09
N LEU A 23 4.71 -8.94 -22.70
CA LEU A 23 5.32 -8.90 -21.39
C LEU A 23 4.16 -9.08 -20.40
N ALA A 24 4.24 -10.07 -19.52
CA ALA A 24 3.28 -10.21 -18.43
C ALA A 24 3.11 -8.83 -17.78
N GLU A 25 1.95 -8.21 -18.00
CA GLU A 25 1.76 -6.81 -17.63
C GLU A 25 1.84 -6.72 -16.10
N ASN A 26 2.81 -5.97 -15.59
CA ASN A 26 2.97 -5.86 -14.15
C ASN A 26 1.88 -4.93 -13.58
N PHE A 27 0.82 -5.54 -13.07
CA PHE A 27 -0.27 -4.84 -12.39
C PHE A 27 0.08 -4.42 -10.95
N SER A 28 1.28 -4.76 -10.47
CA SER A 28 1.72 -4.34 -9.15
C SER A 28 1.86 -2.83 -9.09
N GLY A 29 1.28 -2.19 -8.08
CA GLY A 29 1.12 -0.73 -8.06
C GLY A 29 0.20 -0.21 -6.99
N ILE A 30 0.22 1.11 -6.85
CA ILE A 30 -0.86 1.85 -6.21
C ILE A 30 -1.77 2.38 -7.29
N TRP A 31 -3.05 2.11 -7.10
CA TRP A 31 -4.14 2.40 -8.00
C TRP A 31 -5.16 3.26 -7.27
N TRP A 32 -5.79 4.18 -7.99
CA TRP A 32 -6.78 5.08 -7.38
C TRP A 32 -7.86 5.45 -8.39
N ASP A 33 -9.01 5.86 -7.87
CA ASP A 33 -10.12 6.39 -8.65
C ASP A 33 -10.13 7.91 -8.50
N SER A 34 -10.03 8.66 -9.60
CA SER A 34 -10.03 10.12 -9.58
C SER A 34 -11.33 10.72 -9.07
N ASP A 35 -12.43 9.97 -9.16
CA ASP A 35 -13.74 10.39 -8.65
C ASP A 35 -13.85 10.11 -7.14
N LYS A 36 -12.91 9.36 -6.55
CA LYS A 36 -12.84 9.05 -5.11
C LYS A 36 -11.46 9.34 -4.51
N PRO A 37 -10.98 10.60 -4.58
CA PRO A 37 -9.67 10.98 -4.06
C PRO A 37 -9.56 10.67 -2.57
N GLY A 38 -8.37 10.33 -2.09
CA GLY A 38 -8.15 9.96 -0.69
C GLY A 38 -8.41 8.48 -0.37
N THR A 39 -8.76 7.66 -1.37
CA THR A 39 -8.76 6.20 -1.29
C THR A 39 -7.74 5.62 -2.27
N GLY A 40 -7.43 4.33 -2.14
CA GLY A 40 -6.56 3.67 -3.10
C GLY A 40 -6.44 2.18 -2.87
N VAL A 41 -5.95 1.48 -3.88
CA VAL A 41 -5.72 0.04 -3.85
C VAL A 41 -4.25 -0.22 -4.13
N PHE A 42 -3.58 -0.89 -3.19
CA PHE A 42 -2.32 -1.53 -3.48
C PHE A 42 -2.59 -2.90 -4.10
N LEU A 43 -1.92 -3.23 -5.20
CA LEU A 43 -1.99 -4.51 -5.88
C LEU A 43 -0.58 -5.08 -6.07
N THR A 44 -0.43 -6.39 -5.99
CA THR A 44 0.78 -7.12 -6.41
C THR A 44 0.42 -8.51 -6.92
N LEU A 45 1.23 -9.02 -7.85
CA LEU A 45 1.12 -10.38 -8.39
C LEU A 45 2.12 -11.33 -7.72
N SER A 46 1.89 -12.64 -7.79
CA SER A 46 2.92 -13.65 -7.47
C SER A 46 4.03 -13.66 -8.51
N ASP A 47 5.17 -14.24 -8.15
CA ASP A 47 6.35 -14.36 -9.03
C ASP A 47 6.04 -15.07 -10.38
N ASP A 48 4.99 -15.91 -10.42
CA ASP A 48 4.52 -16.62 -11.62
C ASP A 48 3.22 -16.04 -12.22
N ASN A 49 2.73 -14.91 -11.70
CA ASN A 49 1.50 -14.23 -12.10
C ASN A 49 0.21 -15.08 -11.99
N THR A 50 0.22 -16.18 -11.25
CA THR A 50 -0.97 -17.04 -11.08
C THR A 50 -1.90 -16.57 -9.97
N THR A 51 -1.42 -15.70 -9.08
CA THR A 51 -2.20 -15.10 -8.00
C THR A 51 -1.97 -13.61 -7.92
N ALA A 52 -2.91 -12.93 -7.30
CA ALA A 52 -2.81 -11.52 -6.96
C ALA A 52 -3.28 -11.31 -5.53
N CYS A 53 -2.68 -10.34 -4.85
CA CYS A 53 -3.15 -9.84 -3.57
C CYS A 53 -3.11 -8.31 -3.54
N GLY A 54 -3.83 -7.75 -2.58
CA GLY A 54 -3.88 -6.32 -2.42
C GLY A 54 -4.52 -5.87 -1.13
N THR A 55 -4.41 -4.57 -0.91
CA THR A 55 -5.02 -3.86 0.21
C THR A 55 -5.76 -2.66 -0.34
N TRP A 56 -7.04 -2.54 0.00
CA TRP A 56 -7.88 -1.40 -0.33
C TRP A 56 -8.00 -0.49 0.89
N TYR A 57 -7.58 0.76 0.73
CA TYR A 57 -7.62 1.82 1.74
C TYR A 57 -8.83 2.73 1.50
N LEU A 58 -9.67 2.87 2.52
CA LEU A 58 -10.93 3.61 2.47
C LEU A 58 -11.31 4.14 3.86
N TYR A 59 -12.56 4.59 4.00
CA TYR A 59 -13.12 5.10 5.25
C TYR A 59 -14.39 4.34 5.65
N ASP A 60 -14.60 4.18 6.96
CA ASP A 60 -15.81 3.59 7.52
C ASP A 60 -16.99 4.57 7.55
N GLU A 61 -18.11 4.14 8.11
CA GLU A 61 -19.34 4.94 8.26
C GLU A 61 -19.16 6.21 9.11
N ASN A 62 -18.13 6.25 9.96
CA ASN A 62 -17.78 7.41 10.79
C ASN A 62 -16.66 8.26 10.17
N GLY A 63 -16.24 7.92 8.95
CA GLY A 63 -15.13 8.57 8.24
C GLY A 63 -13.75 8.23 8.79
N LYS A 64 -13.62 7.21 9.66
CA LYS A 64 -12.31 6.73 10.13
C LYS A 64 -11.62 5.92 9.03
N PRO A 65 -10.31 6.06 8.86
CA PRO A 65 -9.57 5.26 7.90
C PRO A 65 -9.62 3.78 8.29
N ILE A 66 -9.95 2.93 7.32
CA ILE A 66 -9.95 1.46 7.44
C ILE A 66 -9.27 0.84 6.23
N TRP A 67 -8.90 -0.43 6.33
CA TRP A 67 -8.35 -1.17 5.20
C TRP A 67 -8.94 -2.58 5.10
N PHE A 68 -9.08 -3.06 3.87
CA PHE A 68 -9.46 -4.44 3.54
C PHE A 68 -8.35 -5.10 2.73
N SER A 69 -8.09 -6.38 2.97
CA SER A 69 -7.18 -7.17 2.13
C SER A 69 -7.93 -8.23 1.34
N PHE A 70 -7.38 -8.56 0.18
CA PHE A 70 -7.86 -9.64 -0.68
C PHE A 70 -6.69 -10.36 -1.30
N TRP A 71 -6.90 -11.62 -1.64
CA TRP A 71 -5.97 -12.42 -2.43
C TRP A 71 -6.75 -13.54 -3.12
N GLY A 72 -6.25 -13.98 -4.27
CA GLY A 72 -6.87 -15.08 -4.99
C GLY A 72 -6.14 -15.44 -6.28
N VAL A 73 -6.71 -16.42 -6.97
CA VAL A 73 -6.16 -16.95 -8.22
C VAL A 73 -6.60 -16.08 -9.40
N MET A 74 -5.64 -15.74 -10.25
CA MET A 74 -5.86 -15.07 -11.52
C MET A 74 -6.51 -16.03 -12.52
N ARG A 75 -7.60 -15.60 -13.16
CA ARG A 75 -8.25 -16.29 -14.27
C ARG A 75 -8.27 -15.36 -15.47
N ASP A 76 -7.39 -15.62 -16.43
CA ASP A 76 -7.09 -14.69 -17.52
C ASP A 76 -6.70 -13.32 -16.97
N ASN A 77 -7.47 -12.29 -17.29
CA ASN A 77 -7.30 -10.92 -16.80
C ASN A 77 -8.25 -10.56 -15.64
N ARG A 78 -8.74 -11.55 -14.90
CA ARG A 78 -9.72 -11.33 -13.82
C ARG A 78 -9.31 -12.04 -12.52
N LEU A 79 -9.59 -11.38 -11.41
CA LEU A 79 -9.47 -11.93 -10.06
C LEU A 79 -10.83 -11.80 -9.36
N GLN A 80 -11.30 -12.87 -8.74
CA GLN A 80 -12.41 -12.83 -7.79
C GLN A 80 -11.90 -13.34 -6.44
N ALA A 81 -12.11 -12.56 -5.37
CA ALA A 81 -11.59 -12.86 -4.05
C ALA A 81 -12.54 -12.35 -2.95
N SER A 82 -12.48 -12.97 -1.78
CA SER A 82 -13.10 -12.40 -0.57
C SER A 82 -12.33 -11.16 -0.11
N LEU A 83 -13.04 -10.22 0.50
CA LEU A 83 -12.48 -9.07 1.19
C LEU A 83 -12.46 -9.34 2.69
N TYR A 84 -11.32 -9.11 3.32
CA TYR A 84 -11.12 -9.34 4.75
C TYR A 84 -10.79 -8.03 5.46
N LYS A 85 -11.52 -7.77 6.55
CA LYS A 85 -11.17 -6.76 7.55
C LYS A 85 -10.43 -7.42 8.69
N PHE A 86 -9.40 -6.76 9.20
CA PHE A 86 -8.55 -7.30 10.26
C PHE A 86 -8.67 -6.49 11.54
N TYR A 87 -8.35 -7.18 12.64
CA TYR A 87 -8.25 -6.64 13.98
C TYR A 87 -6.94 -7.13 14.59
N GLY A 88 -6.42 -6.41 15.58
CA GLY A 88 -5.18 -6.81 16.23
C GLY A 88 -4.90 -6.06 17.52
N PRO A 89 -3.67 -6.19 18.05
CA PRO A 89 -3.26 -5.54 19.28
C PRO A 89 -3.49 -4.02 19.23
N PRO A 90 -4.07 -3.42 20.29
CA PRO A 90 -4.18 -1.98 20.44
C PRO A 90 -2.86 -1.25 20.23
N MET A 91 -2.89 -0.13 19.52
CA MET A 91 -1.71 0.68 19.26
C MET A 91 -1.02 1.10 20.56
N GLY A 92 0.31 1.01 20.59
CA GLY A 92 1.13 1.37 21.75
C GLY A 92 1.23 0.29 22.82
N GLN A 93 0.50 -0.83 22.68
CA GLN A 93 0.68 -2.01 23.51
C GLN A 93 1.75 -2.95 22.92
N PRO A 94 2.36 -3.83 23.74
CA PRO A 94 3.19 -4.91 23.22
C PRO A 94 2.44 -5.75 22.18
N TRP A 95 3.14 -6.17 21.14
CA TRP A 95 2.54 -6.98 20.08
C TRP A 95 2.13 -8.36 20.61
N ASP A 96 0.86 -8.73 20.40
CA ASP A 96 0.31 -10.06 20.69
C ASP A 96 -0.35 -10.65 19.44
N SER A 97 0.28 -11.66 18.84
CA SER A 97 -0.25 -12.31 17.64
C SER A 97 -1.57 -13.04 17.87
N ALA A 98 -1.92 -13.40 19.11
CA ALA A 98 -3.18 -14.06 19.41
C ALA A 98 -4.40 -13.12 19.27
N MET A 99 -4.18 -11.80 19.28
CA MET A 99 -5.23 -10.81 19.05
C MET A 99 -5.51 -10.59 17.56
N VAL A 100 -4.62 -11.05 16.67
CA VAL A 100 -4.79 -10.86 15.24
C VAL A 100 -5.84 -11.82 14.70
N HIS A 101 -6.93 -11.26 14.18
CA HIS A 101 -8.00 -12.02 13.56
C HIS A 101 -8.61 -11.24 12.39
N SER A 102 -9.37 -11.93 11.55
CA SER A 102 -10.03 -11.32 10.40
C SER A 102 -11.48 -11.77 10.28
N GLU A 103 -12.27 -10.94 9.63
CA GLU A 103 -13.63 -11.26 9.22
C GLU A 103 -13.79 -11.03 7.71
N ASN A 104 -14.58 -11.88 7.07
CA ASN A 104 -14.96 -11.67 5.67
C ASN A 104 -16.08 -10.63 5.64
N VAL A 105 -15.86 -9.55 4.90
CA VAL A 105 -16.79 -8.40 4.79
C VAL A 105 -17.42 -8.27 3.40
N GLY A 106 -17.13 -9.21 2.50
CA GLY A 106 -17.66 -9.18 1.14
C GLY A 106 -16.73 -9.80 0.11
N VAL A 107 -16.92 -9.39 -1.14
CA VAL A 107 -16.15 -9.88 -2.28
C VAL A 107 -15.70 -8.75 -3.19
N VAL A 108 -14.58 -8.99 -3.86
CA VAL A 108 -14.06 -8.13 -4.92
C VAL A 108 -13.95 -8.90 -6.23
N ASP A 109 -14.24 -8.21 -7.31
CA ASP A 109 -14.04 -8.66 -8.68
C ASP A 109 -13.21 -7.63 -9.44
N ILE A 110 -11.97 -8.01 -9.77
CA ILE A 110 -11.00 -7.13 -10.40
C ILE A 110 -10.78 -7.60 -11.83
N THR A 111 -10.97 -6.69 -12.79
CA THR A 111 -10.62 -6.90 -14.19
C THR A 111 -9.43 -6.01 -14.56
N PHE A 112 -8.35 -6.63 -15.00
CA PHE A 112 -7.15 -5.96 -15.47
C PHE A 112 -7.31 -5.66 -16.98
N ILE A 113 -7.46 -4.38 -17.33
CA ILE A 113 -7.82 -3.96 -18.70
C ILE A 113 -6.58 -3.63 -19.52
N SER A 114 -5.66 -2.87 -18.92
CA SER A 114 -4.39 -2.47 -19.53
C SER A 114 -3.40 -2.08 -18.41
N PRO A 115 -2.11 -1.84 -18.71
CA PRO A 115 -1.12 -1.46 -17.71
C PRO A 115 -1.47 -0.22 -16.90
N ASP A 116 -2.38 0.62 -17.38
CA ASP A 116 -2.80 1.87 -16.75
C ASP A 116 -4.27 1.90 -16.35
N SER A 117 -5.00 0.78 -16.52
CA SER A 117 -6.43 0.71 -16.20
C SER A 117 -6.84 -0.62 -15.58
N VAL A 118 -7.42 -0.54 -14.40
CA VAL A 118 -8.02 -1.66 -13.67
C VAL A 118 -9.46 -1.29 -13.29
N VAL A 119 -10.38 -2.23 -13.41
CA VAL A 119 -11.74 -2.07 -12.90
C VAL A 119 -11.91 -2.97 -11.69
N MET A 120 -12.19 -2.38 -10.54
CA MET A 120 -12.54 -3.11 -9.33
C MET A 120 -14.04 -2.95 -9.07
N ARG A 121 -14.77 -4.05 -9.03
CA ARG A 121 -16.14 -4.10 -8.50
C ARG A 121 -16.10 -4.71 -7.12
N TYR A 122 -16.86 -4.17 -6.20
CA TYR A 122 -16.96 -4.67 -4.84
C TYR A 122 -18.42 -4.90 -4.48
N ASP A 123 -18.64 -5.89 -3.63
CA ASP A 123 -19.90 -6.16 -2.97
C ASP A 123 -19.59 -6.37 -1.48
N LEU A 124 -19.92 -5.36 -0.69
CA LEU A 124 -19.85 -5.36 0.77
C LEU A 124 -21.28 -5.53 1.29
N ASP A 125 -21.46 -6.10 2.48
CA ASP A 125 -22.80 -6.44 3.03
C ASP A 125 -23.85 -5.32 2.90
N GLN A 126 -23.43 -4.05 3.03
CA GLN A 126 -24.31 -2.88 2.98
C GLN A 126 -24.22 -2.06 1.68
N THR A 127 -23.21 -2.28 0.85
CA THR A 127 -22.97 -1.46 -0.35
C THR A 127 -22.18 -2.20 -1.42
N SER A 128 -22.56 -2.00 -2.67
CA SER A 128 -21.82 -2.49 -3.82
C SER A 128 -21.50 -1.34 -4.76
N GLY A 129 -20.45 -1.51 -5.54
CA GLY A 129 -20.02 -0.44 -6.42
C GLY A 129 -18.87 -0.83 -7.32
N LYS A 130 -18.30 0.21 -7.92
CA LYS A 130 -17.21 0.09 -8.89
C LYS A 130 -16.24 1.25 -8.71
N LEU A 131 -14.95 0.92 -8.77
CA LEU A 131 -13.85 1.85 -8.92
C LEU A 131 -13.26 1.70 -10.32
N ASN A 132 -13.12 2.81 -11.04
CA ASN A 132 -12.34 2.84 -12.28
C ASN A 132 -10.93 3.30 -11.89
N LEU A 133 -10.04 2.34 -11.72
CA LEU A 133 -8.74 2.57 -11.16
C LEU A 133 -7.73 2.92 -12.26
N VAL A 134 -7.08 4.06 -12.07
CA VAL A 134 -5.89 4.47 -12.84
C VAL A 134 -4.67 4.34 -11.95
N ARG A 135 -3.51 4.18 -12.60
CA ARG A 135 -2.25 4.03 -11.89
C ARG A 135 -1.84 5.35 -11.23
N PHE A 136 -1.64 5.34 -9.91
CA PHE A 136 -1.07 6.48 -9.18
C PHE A 136 0.44 6.52 -9.35
N SER A 137 1.09 5.38 -9.13
CA SER A 137 2.53 5.22 -9.25
C SER A 137 2.88 3.87 -9.85
N LEU A 138 3.88 3.86 -10.75
CA LEU A 138 4.63 2.64 -11.05
C LEU A 138 5.45 2.26 -9.81
N LEU A 139 5.47 0.99 -9.44
CA LEU A 139 6.43 0.51 -8.46
C LEU A 139 7.81 0.56 -9.13
N SER A 140 8.58 1.62 -8.87
CA SER A 140 9.92 1.75 -9.43
C SER A 140 10.95 0.82 -8.77
N CYS A 141 10.55 0.02 -7.77
CA CYS A 141 11.38 -0.98 -7.11
C CYS A 141 10.54 -2.21 -6.68
N PRO A 142 11.09 -3.44 -6.78
CA PRO A 142 10.54 -4.58 -6.05
C PRO A 142 10.54 -4.30 -4.53
N GLY A 143 9.60 -4.88 -3.77
CA GLY A 143 9.50 -4.66 -2.30
C GLY A 143 8.67 -3.43 -1.88
N SER A 144 7.61 -3.13 -2.63
CA SER A 144 6.72 -2.01 -2.32
C SER A 144 5.62 -2.35 -1.31
N LEU A 145 5.37 -3.63 -1.04
CA LEU A 145 4.64 -4.08 0.15
C LEU A 145 5.65 -4.70 1.10
N LEU A 146 5.57 -4.27 2.35
CA LEU A 146 6.58 -4.53 3.36
C LEU A 146 5.89 -4.95 4.64
N TRP A 147 6.45 -5.93 5.32
CA TRP A 147 5.86 -6.48 6.53
C TRP A 147 6.95 -6.86 7.52
N ASP A 148 6.58 -6.88 8.79
CA ASP A 148 7.42 -7.39 9.88
C ASP A 148 6.89 -8.78 10.27
N PRO A 149 7.64 -9.87 10.02
CA PRO A 149 7.21 -11.22 10.37
C PRO A 149 6.88 -11.42 11.84
N GLU A 150 7.59 -10.72 12.73
CA GLU A 150 7.34 -10.77 14.17
C GLU A 150 6.06 -10.00 14.55
N LYS A 151 5.56 -9.15 13.64
CA LYS A 151 4.33 -8.36 13.79
C LYS A 151 3.34 -8.60 12.64
N SER A 152 3.20 -9.87 12.26
CA SER A 152 2.34 -10.31 11.15
C SER A 152 0.88 -9.88 11.32
N GLY A 153 0.36 -9.11 10.36
CA GLY A 153 -0.99 -8.52 10.42
C GLY A 153 -1.00 -7.00 10.28
N GLN A 154 0.17 -6.37 10.37
CA GLN A 154 0.40 -4.98 9.99
C GLN A 154 1.57 -4.89 9.00
N GLY A 155 1.76 -3.72 8.40
CA GLY A 155 2.83 -3.52 7.42
C GLY A 155 2.73 -2.19 6.72
N MET A 156 3.48 -2.05 5.63
CA MET A 156 3.64 -0.78 4.94
C MET A 156 3.67 -0.99 3.44
N ALA A 157 2.92 -0.17 2.69
CA ALA A 157 3.18 0.04 1.28
C ALA A 157 4.14 1.22 1.11
N ARG A 158 5.15 1.11 0.24
CA ARG A 158 6.05 2.20 -0.16
C ARG A 158 5.84 2.49 -1.64
N PHE A 159 5.86 3.76 -2.02
CA PHE A 159 5.66 4.18 -3.41
C PHE A 159 6.51 5.40 -3.76
N HIS A 160 6.78 5.58 -5.05
CA HIS A 160 7.43 6.77 -5.58
C HIS A 160 6.57 7.37 -6.69
N TYR A 161 6.55 8.68 -6.81
CA TYR A 161 5.79 9.37 -7.84
C TYR A 161 6.48 10.69 -8.23
N PRO A 162 6.33 11.15 -9.47
CA PRO A 162 6.82 12.47 -9.86
C PRO A 162 6.00 13.56 -9.13
N GLY A 163 6.68 14.42 -8.39
CA GLY A 163 6.10 15.61 -7.77
C GLY A 163 6.44 16.90 -8.52
N PRO A 164 5.81 18.03 -8.15
CA PRO A 164 6.07 19.33 -8.78
C PRO A 164 7.52 19.80 -8.64
N ASP A 165 8.18 19.42 -7.53
CA ASP A 165 9.55 19.82 -7.19
C ASP A 165 10.55 18.64 -7.24
N GLY A 166 10.24 17.60 -8.04
CA GLY A 166 11.08 16.42 -8.23
C GLY A 166 10.44 15.13 -7.73
N ASP A 167 11.23 14.04 -7.71
CA ASP A 167 10.74 12.72 -7.32
C ASP A 167 10.35 12.68 -5.84
N MET A 168 9.15 12.15 -5.58
CA MET A 168 8.57 12.00 -4.25
C MET A 168 8.61 10.53 -3.84
N SER A 169 8.76 10.30 -2.54
CA SER A 169 8.54 9.03 -1.86
C SER A 169 7.37 9.16 -0.92
N GLY A 170 6.53 8.13 -0.91
CA GLY A 170 5.45 7.99 0.05
C GLY A 170 5.44 6.61 0.69
N LEU A 171 4.73 6.54 1.81
CA LEU A 171 4.36 5.28 2.45
C LEU A 171 2.90 5.31 2.87
N ILE A 172 2.29 4.13 2.93
CA ILE A 172 1.03 3.87 3.61
C ILE A 172 1.34 2.82 4.67
N TRP A 173 1.11 3.14 5.94
CA TRP A 173 1.28 2.21 7.05
C TRP A 173 -0.10 1.72 7.47
N TYR A 174 -0.37 0.43 7.29
CA TYR A 174 -1.60 -0.21 7.76
C TYR A 174 -1.33 -0.92 9.09
N VAL A 175 -2.16 -0.60 10.07
CA VAL A 175 -1.97 -0.96 11.48
C VAL A 175 -3.33 -1.02 12.17
N TYR A 176 -3.33 -1.19 13.49
CA TYR A 176 -4.50 -1.14 14.35
C TYR A 176 -4.48 0.12 15.22
N ASP A 177 -5.64 0.72 15.49
CA ASP A 177 -5.78 1.87 16.36
C ASP A 177 -5.74 1.46 17.86
N GLN A 178 -5.97 2.43 18.76
CA GLN A 178 -5.95 2.16 20.22
C GLN A 178 -7.09 1.24 20.69
N ASP A 179 -8.09 1.00 19.85
CA ASP A 179 -9.20 0.08 20.13
C ASP A 179 -8.99 -1.29 19.42
N GLY A 180 -7.90 -1.45 18.67
CA GLY A 180 -7.58 -2.67 17.92
C GLY A 180 -8.25 -2.76 16.55
N ASN A 181 -8.91 -1.69 16.08
CA ASN A 181 -9.53 -1.65 14.76
C ASN A 181 -8.50 -1.32 13.68
N CYS A 182 -8.64 -1.89 12.48
CA CYS A 182 -7.78 -1.55 11.36
C CYS A 182 -7.85 -0.06 11.01
N THR A 183 -6.67 0.55 10.82
CA THR A 183 -6.49 1.95 10.44
C THR A 183 -5.27 2.07 9.53
N TRP A 184 -5.12 3.21 8.87
CA TRP A 184 -3.93 3.49 8.08
C TRP A 184 -3.47 4.93 8.21
N TYR A 185 -2.16 5.12 8.06
CA TYR A 185 -1.49 6.41 8.04
C TYR A 185 -0.70 6.55 6.75
N THR A 186 -0.39 7.77 6.36
CA THR A 186 0.48 8.03 5.21
C THR A 186 1.52 9.07 5.53
N ALA A 187 2.65 9.00 4.84
CA ALA A 187 3.72 9.98 4.92
C ALA A 187 4.28 10.20 3.52
N THR A 188 4.59 11.44 3.16
CA THR A 188 5.18 11.79 1.86
C THR A 188 6.29 12.82 2.01
N GLY A 189 7.31 12.71 1.19
CA GLY A 189 8.45 13.64 1.15
C GLY A 189 9.27 13.41 -0.12
N HIS A 190 10.32 14.18 -0.32
CA HIS A 190 11.21 13.95 -1.46
C HIS A 190 11.93 12.62 -1.34
N VAL A 191 12.30 12.02 -2.48
CA VAL A 191 13.22 10.88 -2.47
C VAL A 191 14.51 11.27 -1.73
N GLY A 192 14.93 10.42 -0.79
CA GLY A 192 16.06 10.71 0.11
C GLY A 192 15.68 11.36 1.44
N THR A 193 14.42 11.78 1.61
CA THR A 193 13.90 12.17 2.94
C THR A 193 13.92 10.96 3.87
N HIS A 194 14.56 11.11 5.04
CA HIS A 194 14.65 10.07 6.05
C HIS A 194 13.61 10.21 7.17
N ILE A 195 13.04 11.40 7.34
CA ILE A 195 12.02 11.69 8.34
C ILE A 195 10.86 12.40 7.65
N PHE A 196 9.67 11.81 7.75
CA PHE A 196 8.42 12.30 7.16
C PHE A 196 7.47 12.75 8.26
N ASP A 197 6.65 13.76 7.98
CA ASP A 197 5.44 13.98 8.77
C ASP A 197 4.46 12.84 8.50
N LEU A 198 3.92 12.26 9.57
CA LEU A 198 2.91 11.22 9.52
C LEU A 198 1.53 11.86 9.56
N TRP A 199 0.68 11.47 8.63
CA TRP A 199 -0.67 12.00 8.45
C TRP A 199 -1.71 10.90 8.61
N GLN A 200 -2.82 11.26 9.23
CA GLN A 200 -4.05 10.49 9.21
C GLN A 200 -5.09 11.26 8.40
N PHE A 201 -5.84 10.55 7.57
CA PHE A 201 -6.95 11.14 6.84
C PHE A 201 -8.27 10.61 7.38
N THR A 202 -9.28 11.47 7.38
CA THR A 202 -10.69 11.09 7.43
C THR A 202 -11.33 11.35 6.07
N GLY A 203 -12.46 10.71 5.78
CA GLY A 203 -13.12 10.86 4.48
C GLY A 203 -14.55 10.33 4.47
N PRO A 204 -15.23 10.39 3.32
CA PRO A 204 -16.61 9.94 3.18
C PRO A 204 -16.72 8.41 3.20
N SER A 205 -17.85 7.92 3.72
CA SER A 205 -18.23 6.51 3.66
C SER A 205 -18.61 6.09 2.23
N LEU A 206 -18.39 4.83 1.88
CA LEU A 206 -18.90 4.25 0.63
C LEU A 206 -20.43 4.02 0.63
N LEU A 207 -21.09 4.22 1.76
CA LEU A 207 -22.56 4.22 1.85
C LEU A 207 -23.18 5.52 1.33
N ASP A 208 -22.39 6.59 1.27
CA ASP A 208 -22.83 7.92 0.89
C ASP A 208 -22.38 8.29 -0.53
N GLU A 209 -22.98 9.34 -1.10
CA GLU A 209 -22.43 9.96 -2.30
C GLU A 209 -21.04 10.54 -1.98
N TRP A 210 -20.07 10.30 -2.88
CA TRP A 210 -18.70 10.69 -2.62
C TRP A 210 -18.52 12.22 -2.66
N ASP A 211 -18.25 12.82 -1.50
CA ASP A 211 -17.85 14.22 -1.38
C ASP A 211 -16.35 14.33 -1.04
N ALA A 212 -15.56 14.67 -2.05
CA ALA A 212 -14.11 14.88 -1.89
C ALA A 212 -13.76 15.99 -0.89
N SER A 213 -14.68 16.92 -0.61
CA SER A 213 -14.48 17.98 0.38
C SER A 213 -14.40 17.44 1.82
N LEU A 214 -14.91 16.23 2.07
CA LEU A 214 -14.87 15.56 3.36
C LEU A 214 -13.53 14.85 3.63
N VAL A 215 -12.66 14.74 2.62
CA VAL A 215 -11.31 14.19 2.81
C VAL A 215 -10.45 15.22 3.53
N LYS A 216 -10.10 14.93 4.79
CA LYS A 216 -9.33 15.84 5.66
C LYS A 216 -8.12 15.14 6.24
N GLY A 217 -6.96 15.73 6.05
CA GLY A 217 -5.71 15.26 6.64
C GLY A 217 -5.37 16.02 7.92
N SER A 218 -4.89 15.31 8.94
CA SER A 218 -4.25 15.87 10.12
C SER A 218 -2.89 15.24 10.33
N ARG A 219 -1.91 16.06 10.72
CA ARG A 219 -0.59 15.55 11.13
C ARG A 219 -0.74 14.89 12.51
N VAL A 220 -0.23 13.68 12.64
CA VAL A 220 -0.35 12.85 13.85
C VAL A 220 1.00 12.35 14.36
N GLY A 221 2.10 12.81 13.78
CA GLY A 221 3.44 12.49 14.25
C GLY A 221 4.46 12.46 13.12
N SER A 222 5.38 11.50 13.16
CA SER A 222 6.45 11.37 12.17
C SER A 222 6.83 9.92 11.90
N ALA A 223 7.30 9.62 10.69
CA ALA A 223 7.91 8.34 10.34
C ALA A 223 9.39 8.53 10.00
N GLN A 224 10.28 7.75 10.60
CA GLN A 224 11.70 7.73 10.26
C GLN A 224 12.08 6.40 9.62
N ILE A 225 12.67 6.44 8.42
CA ILE A 225 13.11 5.25 7.68
C ILE A 225 14.63 5.14 7.74
N THR A 226 15.11 3.99 8.18
CA THR A 226 16.52 3.61 8.15
C THR A 226 16.70 2.40 7.25
N VAL A 227 17.53 2.54 6.21
CA VAL A 227 17.92 1.43 5.33
C VAL A 227 19.32 0.98 5.76
N GLN A 228 19.44 -0.26 6.24
CA GLN A 228 20.71 -0.81 6.74
C GLN A 228 21.39 -1.74 5.74
N GLY A 229 20.65 -2.26 4.75
CA GLY A 229 21.17 -3.13 3.70
C GLY A 229 20.41 -2.95 2.38
N PHE A 230 21.11 -3.14 1.27
CA PHE A 230 20.57 -3.04 -0.08
C PHE A 230 21.18 -4.12 -0.98
N ASP A 231 20.34 -4.95 -1.57
CA ASP A 231 20.74 -5.91 -2.58
C ASP A 231 20.80 -5.20 -3.94
N LEU A 232 22.02 -5.04 -4.46
CA LEU A 232 22.27 -4.41 -5.75
C LEU A 232 21.75 -5.25 -6.93
N ALA A 233 21.65 -6.57 -6.80
CA ALA A 233 21.20 -7.44 -7.87
C ALA A 233 19.69 -7.34 -8.07
N THR A 234 18.93 -7.26 -6.98
CA THR A 234 17.47 -7.14 -7.01
C THR A 234 16.98 -5.70 -6.89
N GLN A 235 17.88 -4.75 -6.59
CA GLN A 235 17.57 -3.36 -6.27
C GLN A 235 16.56 -3.23 -5.11
N THR A 236 16.65 -4.12 -4.13
CA THR A 236 15.75 -4.15 -2.98
C THR A 236 16.49 -3.86 -1.68
N PRO A 237 15.92 -3.06 -0.78
CA PRO A 237 16.41 -3.01 0.59
C PRO A 237 16.27 -4.39 1.25
N THR A 238 17.34 -4.88 1.87
CA THR A 238 17.34 -6.18 2.57
C THR A 238 16.96 -6.05 4.04
N ASP A 239 17.30 -4.90 4.63
CA ASP A 239 17.07 -4.59 6.04
C ASP A 239 16.56 -3.17 6.15
N MET A 240 15.25 -3.02 6.31
CA MET A 240 14.61 -1.73 6.54
C MET A 240 14.05 -1.68 7.94
N LYS A 241 14.42 -0.63 8.67
CA LYS A 241 13.78 -0.28 9.93
C LYS A 241 12.96 0.98 9.75
N VAL A 242 11.74 0.95 10.24
CA VAL A 242 10.90 2.14 10.29
C VAL A 242 10.47 2.40 11.72
N TYR A 243 10.59 3.66 12.13
CA TYR A 243 10.14 4.17 13.42
C TYR A 243 8.95 5.08 13.18
N PHE A 244 7.77 4.63 13.57
CA PHE A 244 6.55 5.44 13.54
C PHE A 244 6.35 6.07 14.92
N ASN A 245 6.52 7.38 15.02
CA ASN A 245 6.16 8.14 16.19
C ASN A 245 4.75 8.71 16.00
N VAL A 246 3.79 8.25 16.81
CA VAL A 246 2.43 8.76 16.82
C VAL A 246 2.23 9.60 18.08
N ASP A 247 1.81 10.85 17.89
CA ASP A 247 1.63 11.83 18.95
C ASP A 247 0.64 11.29 20.01
N GLY A 248 1.06 11.31 21.29
CA GLY A 248 0.26 10.79 22.40
C GLY A 248 0.29 9.26 22.58
N VAL A 249 0.91 8.51 21.66
CA VAL A 249 1.08 7.05 21.76
C VAL A 249 2.54 6.67 22.02
N GLY A 250 3.46 7.20 21.22
CA GLY A 250 4.89 6.87 21.29
C GLY A 250 5.44 6.28 20.00
N VAL A 251 6.62 5.68 20.10
CA VAL A 251 7.39 5.16 18.95
C VAL A 251 7.16 3.67 18.78
N MET A 252 6.80 3.26 17.57
CA MET A 252 6.68 1.88 17.13
C MET A 252 7.79 1.55 16.14
N GLU A 253 8.54 0.48 16.42
CA GLU A 253 9.60 -0.03 15.54
C GLU A 253 9.09 -1.22 14.73
N MET A 254 9.35 -1.20 13.42
CA MET A 254 9.11 -2.32 12.52
C MET A 254 10.38 -2.70 11.77
N ASN A 255 10.69 -4.00 11.76
CA ASN A 255 11.75 -4.59 10.93
C ASN A 255 11.10 -5.11 9.65
N LEU A 256 11.15 -4.31 8.59
CA LEU A 256 10.40 -4.53 7.38
C LEU A 256 11.18 -5.36 6.35
N HIS A 257 10.50 -6.38 5.84
CA HIS A 257 10.96 -7.24 4.76
C HIS A 257 10.01 -7.13 3.55
N PRO A 258 10.51 -7.28 2.31
CA PRO A 258 9.66 -7.42 1.14
C PRO A 258 8.61 -8.52 1.31
N PHE A 259 7.35 -8.16 1.14
CA PHE A 259 6.25 -9.11 1.04
C PHE A 259 6.17 -9.64 -0.40
N LYS A 260 5.90 -10.94 -0.53
CA LYS A 260 5.61 -11.59 -1.82
C LYS A 260 4.21 -12.19 -1.79
N CYS A 261 3.42 -11.92 -2.83
CA CYS A 261 2.16 -12.64 -3.02
C CYS A 261 2.46 -14.14 -3.19
N PRO A 262 1.87 -15.01 -2.35
CA PRO A 262 2.14 -16.43 -2.42
C PRO A 262 1.51 -17.03 -3.67
N VAL A 263 2.24 -17.93 -4.35
CA VAL A 263 1.75 -18.68 -5.53
C VAL A 263 0.53 -19.55 -5.20
N ALA A 264 0.41 -19.98 -3.94
CA ALA A 264 -0.78 -20.65 -3.43
C ALA A 264 -1.58 -19.68 -2.56
N VAL A 265 -2.89 -19.64 -2.79
CA VAL A 265 -3.83 -18.92 -1.91
C VAL A 265 -3.79 -19.59 -0.53
N PRO A 266 -3.33 -18.91 0.53
CA PRO A 266 -3.35 -19.48 1.87
C PRO A 266 -4.80 -19.73 2.30
N ALA A 267 -5.05 -20.87 2.94
CA ALA A 267 -6.24 -21.00 3.76
C ALA A 267 -6.05 -20.13 5.01
N LEU A 268 -7.05 -19.31 5.34
CA LEU A 268 -7.15 -18.67 6.65
C LEU A 268 -7.59 -19.69 7.70
#